data_AF-A0A962YNR3-F1
#
_entry.id   AF-A0A962YNR3-F1
#
_cell.length_a   1.000
_cell.length_b   1.000
_cell.length_c   1.000
_cell.angle_alpha   90.00
_cell.angle_beta   90.00
_cell.angle_gamma   90.00
#
_symmetry.space_group_name_H-M   'P 1'
#
loop_
_entity.id
_entity.type
_entity.pdbx_description
1 polymer ?
#
loop_
_entity_poly.entity_id
_entity_poly.type
_entity_poly.pdbx_seq_one_letter_code
_entity_poly.pdbx_strand_id
1 'polypeptide(L)'
;MSHSPELYQWRQQIAAHFPNLSQPVIMGFALWSLGMVIVRSCSLTAIATWWSSQGGQSLNTVRERLRDTYREASAKAGTHRQPLDVATC
;
A
#
# COMPACT_ATOMS: atom_id res chain seq x y z
N MET A 1 -4.26 9.06 1.73
CA MET A 1 -2.95 9.50 1.22
C MET A 1 -3.28 10.41 0.08
N SER A 2 -3.33 11.71 0.35
CA SER A 2 -3.58 12.74 -0.64
C SER A 2 -2.63 12.53 -1.83
N HIS A 3 -3.15 12.67 -3.04
CA HIS A 3 -2.56 12.29 -4.32
C HIS A 3 -1.05 12.61 -4.42
N SER A 4 -0.17 11.65 -4.08
CA SER A 4 1.27 11.75 -4.39
C SER A 4 1.46 11.33 -5.85
N PRO A 5 1.72 12.27 -6.77
CA PRO A 5 1.89 11.93 -8.18
C PRO A 5 3.02 10.92 -8.40
N GLU A 6 4.09 10.99 -7.59
CA GLU A 6 5.22 10.07 -7.63
C GLU A 6 4.79 8.64 -7.32
N LEU A 7 3.92 8.45 -6.31
CA LEU A 7 3.39 7.13 -5.97
C LEU A 7 2.57 6.54 -7.13
N TYR A 8 1.72 7.35 -7.77
CA TYR A 8 0.88 6.87 -8.86
C TYR A 8 1.68 6.58 -10.13
N GLN A 9 2.68 7.40 -10.45
CA GLN A 9 3.61 7.13 -11.55
C GLN A 9 4.43 5.86 -11.28
N TRP A 10 4.96 5.71 -10.07
CA TRP A 10 5.71 4.51 -9.70
C TRP A 10 4.85 3.25 -9.75
N ARG A 11 3.60 3.32 -9.26
CA ARG A 11 2.63 2.24 -9.38
C ARG A 11 2.38 1.84 -10.84
N GLN A 12 2.30 2.79 -11.78
CA GLN A 12 2.14 2.49 -13.20
C GLN A 12 3.36 1.74 -13.76
N GLN A 13 4.58 2.11 -13.35
CA GLN A 13 5.79 1.40 -13.74
C GLN A 13 5.79 -0.04 -13.21
N ILE A 14 5.43 -0.26 -11.94
CA ILE A 14 5.29 -1.61 -11.37
C ILE A 14 4.24 -2.41 -12.14
N ALA A 15 3.07 -1.83 -12.41
CA ALA A 15 2.01 -2.51 -13.16
C ALA A 15 2.46 -2.94 -14.56
N ALA A 16 3.26 -2.13 -15.25
CA ALA A 16 3.80 -2.46 -16.56
C ALA A 16 4.80 -3.64 -16.51
N HIS A 17 5.59 -3.76 -15.44
CA HIS A 17 6.56 -4.85 -15.28
C HIS A 17 5.94 -6.13 -14.71
N PHE A 18 4.84 -6.01 -13.98
CA PHE A 18 4.16 -7.13 -13.32
C PHE A 18 2.67 -7.21 -13.71
N PRO A 19 2.36 -7.49 -14.99
CA PRO A 19 0.98 -7.43 -15.50
C PRO A 19 0.04 -8.48 -14.87
N ASN A 20 0.59 -9.56 -14.31
CA ASN A 20 -0.17 -10.65 -13.71
C ASN A 20 -0.54 -10.41 -12.24
N LEU A 21 -0.06 -9.32 -11.63
CA LEU A 21 -0.37 -9.00 -10.23
C LEU A 21 -1.67 -8.21 -10.11
N SER A 22 -2.40 -8.46 -9.01
CA SER A 22 -3.62 -7.70 -8.72
C SER A 22 -3.30 -6.24 -8.35
N GLN A 23 -4.22 -5.33 -8.66
CA GLN A 23 -4.06 -3.90 -8.36
C GLN A 23 -3.74 -3.59 -6.88
N PRO A 24 -4.36 -4.27 -5.88
CA PRO A 24 -4.01 -4.06 -4.47
C PRO A 24 -2.56 -4.45 -4.15
N VAL A 25 -2.07 -5.54 -4.76
CA VAL A 25 -0.69 -6.01 -4.58
C VAL A 25 0.29 -5.01 -5.20
N ILE A 26 0.02 -4.54 -6.42
CA ILE A 26 0.82 -3.50 -7.09
C ILE A 26 0.89 -2.22 -6.25
N MET A 27 -0.25 -1.76 -5.70
CA MET A 27 -0.27 -0.59 -4.83
C MET A 27 0.52 -0.82 -3.53
N GLY A 28 0.39 -2.01 -2.93
CA GLY A 28 1.18 -2.39 -1.76
C GLY A 28 2.68 -2.34 -2.03
N PHE A 29 3.12 -2.92 -3.14
CA PHE A 29 4.51 -2.85 -3.58
C PHE A 29 4.98 -1.41 -3.80
N ALA A 30 4.16 -0.57 -4.45
CA ALA A 30 4.50 0.83 -4.68
C ALA A 30 4.70 1.59 -3.36
N LEU A 31 3.81 1.40 -2.38
CA LEU A 31 3.90 2.05 -1.06
C LEU A 31 5.15 1.64 -0.28
N TRP A 32 5.50 0.35 -0.32
CA TRP A 32 6.70 -0.16 0.35
C TRP A 32 7.96 0.30 -0.35
N SER A 33 8.11 0.00 -1.64
CA SER A 33 9.36 0.26 -2.37
C SER A 33 9.68 1.75 -2.43
N LEU A 34 8.70 2.62 -2.73
CA LEU A 34 8.93 4.07 -2.74
C LEU A 34 9.28 4.59 -1.33
N GLY A 35 8.56 4.11 -0.31
CA GLY A 35 8.85 4.44 1.08
C GLY A 35 10.27 4.02 1.51
N MET A 36 10.70 2.82 1.10
CA MET A 36 12.04 2.32 1.38
C MET A 36 13.13 3.19 0.76
N VAL A 37 12.93 3.63 -0.49
CA VAL A 37 13.87 4.51 -1.20
C VAL A 37 13.98 5.87 -0.51
N ILE A 38 12.84 6.49 -0.17
CA ILE A 38 12.81 7.84 0.40
C ILE A 38 13.36 7.85 1.82
N VAL A 39 12.91 6.91 2.66
CA VAL A 39 13.33 6.82 4.07
C VAL A 39 14.70 6.14 4.21
N ARG A 40 15.19 5.49 3.15
CA ARG A 40 16.44 4.71 3.13
C ARG A 40 16.45 3.61 4.20
N SER A 41 15.29 2.99 4.42
CA SER A 41 15.08 1.96 5.44
C SER A 41 13.93 1.04 5.07
N CYS A 42 14.00 -0.22 5.48
CA CYS A 42 12.89 -1.18 5.37
C CYS A 42 12.00 -1.22 6.64
N SER A 43 12.20 -0.29 7.58
CA SER A 43 11.44 -0.25 8.82
C SER A 43 9.98 0.14 8.57
N LEU A 44 9.06 -0.75 8.95
CA LEU A 44 7.62 -0.47 8.93
C LEU A 44 7.28 0.84 9.65
N THR A 45 7.90 1.08 10.82
CA THR A 45 7.64 2.29 11.61
C THR A 45 8.10 3.53 10.86
N ALA A 46 9.33 3.51 10.32
CA ALA A 46 9.90 4.68 9.66
C ALA A 46 9.11 5.04 8.39
N ILE A 47 8.78 4.03 7.57
CA ILE A 47 7.98 4.20 6.35
C ILE A 47 6.55 4.69 6.69
N ALA A 48 5.91 4.11 7.72
CA ALA A 48 4.57 4.52 8.12
C ALA A 48 4.52 5.96 8.65
N THR A 49 5.53 6.39 9.42
CA THR A 49 5.65 7.76 9.92
C THR A 49 5.78 8.76 8.78
N TRP A 50 6.64 8.47 7.79
CA TRP A 50 6.80 9.33 6.63
C TRP A 50 5.50 9.43 5.81
N TRP A 51 4.85 8.30 5.52
CA TRP A 51 3.59 8.32 4.79
C TRP A 51 2.45 9.01 5.55
N SER A 52 2.44 8.91 6.90
CA SER A 52 1.50 9.61 7.76
C SER A 52 1.67 11.12 7.67
N SER A 53 2.91 11.63 7.66
CA SER A 53 3.17 13.07 7.53
C SER A 53 2.74 13.64 6.17
N GLN A 54 2.81 12.85 5.10
CA GLN A 54 2.41 13.29 3.76
C GLN A 54 0.89 13.28 3.53
N GLY A 55 0.17 12.36 4.18
CA GLY A 55 -1.22 12.06 3.84
C GLY A 55 -2.28 12.62 4.79
N GLY A 56 -1.87 13.28 5.89
CA GLY A 56 -2.79 13.73 6.95
C GLY A 56 -3.53 12.59 7.66
N GLN A 57 -3.13 11.34 7.44
CA GLN A 57 -3.72 10.16 8.06
C GLN A 57 -2.96 9.77 9.32
N SER A 58 -3.64 9.20 10.31
CA SER A 58 -2.99 8.72 11.53
C SER A 58 -1.95 7.64 11.24
N LEU A 59 -0.84 7.65 11.99
CA LEU A 59 0.24 6.68 11.87
C LEU A 59 -0.26 5.23 11.91
N ASN A 60 -1.16 4.92 12.85
CA ASN A 60 -1.72 3.57 12.98
C ASN A 60 -2.51 3.13 11.74
N THR A 61 -3.27 4.05 11.13
CA THR A 61 -4.01 3.76 9.89
C THR A 61 -3.06 3.42 8.74
N VAL A 62 -1.98 4.18 8.60
CA VAL A 62 -0.97 3.96 7.56
C VAL A 62 -0.20 2.66 7.83
N ARG A 63 0.17 2.42 9.10
CA ARG A 63 0.89 1.22 9.53
C ARG A 63 0.08 -0.05 9.27
N GLU A 64 -1.20 -0.07 9.61
CA GLU A 64 -2.07 -1.22 9.32
C GLU A 64 -2.26 -1.42 7.83
N ARG A 65 -2.40 -0.36 7.04
CA ARG A 65 -2.46 -0.46 5.57
C ARG A 65 -1.19 -1.12 4.99
N LEU A 66 -0.01 -0.72 5.47
CA LEU A 66 1.25 -1.35 5.05
C LEU A 66 1.33 -2.82 5.49
N ARG A 67 0.83 -3.16 6.68
CA ARG A 67 0.75 -4.56 7.16
C ARG A 67 -0.17 -5.42 6.31
N ASP A 68 -1.30 -4.89 5.89
CA ASP A 68 -2.28 -5.60 5.06
C ASP A 68 -1.74 -5.99 3.67
N THR A 69 -0.61 -5.41 3.24
CA THR A 69 0.04 -5.79 1.96
C THR A 69 0.70 -7.16 2.00
N TYR A 70 1.15 -7.61 3.17
CA TYR A 70 1.85 -8.89 3.36
C TYR A 70 1.12 -9.86 4.29
N ARG A 71 0.04 -9.42 4.94
CA ARG A 71 -0.81 -10.27 5.76
C ARG A 71 -1.82 -11.02 4.89
N GLU A 72 -2.04 -12.27 5.26
CA GLU A 72 -3.15 -13.07 4.73
C GLU A 72 -4.50 -12.46 5.10
N ALA A 73 -5.54 -12.79 4.32
CA ALA A 73 -6.88 -12.21 4.47
C ALA A 73 -7.43 -12.30 5.90
N SER A 74 -7.21 -13.43 6.60
CA SER A 74 -7.65 -13.65 7.98
C SER A 74 -6.96 -12.76 9.02
N ALA A 75 -5.78 -12.22 8.71
CA ALA A 75 -4.98 -11.40 9.60
C ALA A 75 -5.09 -9.88 9.30
N LYS A 76 -5.82 -9.49 8.24
CA LYS A 76 -6.01 -8.08 7.87
C LYS A 76 -6.91 -7.36 8.87
N ALA A 77 -6.64 -6.08 9.08
CA ALA A 77 -7.39 -5.28 10.04
C ALA A 77 -8.80 -4.90 9.51
N GLY A 78 -9.81 -5.03 10.37
CA GLY A 78 -11.20 -4.64 10.13
C GLY A 78 -12.08 -5.74 9.54
N THR A 79 -13.35 -5.78 9.97
CA THR A 79 -14.35 -6.80 9.59
C THR A 79 -15.22 -6.38 8.39
N HIS A 80 -15.11 -5.14 7.93
CA HIS A 80 -15.98 -4.59 6.88
C HIS A 80 -15.53 -4.88 5.44
N ARG A 81 -14.31 -5.40 5.22
CA ARG A 81 -13.84 -5.72 3.88
C ARG A 81 -14.31 -7.12 3.52
N GLN A 82 -15.20 -7.22 2.54
CA GLN A 82 -15.63 -8.49 1.96
C GLN A 82 -14.91 -8.73 0.62
N PRO A 83 -14.66 -10.00 0.27
CA PRO A 83 -14.27 -10.33 -1.09
C PRO A 83 -15.38 -9.86 -2.04
N LEU A 84 -15.01 -9.04 -3.02
CA LEU A 84 -15.93 -8.63 -4.07
C LEU A 84 -15.92 -9.72 -5.14
N ASP A 85 -17.06 -10.39 -5.33
CA ASP A 85 -17.24 -11.28 -6.46
C ASP A 85 -17.34 -10.46 -7.74
N VAL A 86 -16.28 -10.50 -8.54
CA VAL A 86 -16.20 -9.77 -9.83
C VAL A 86 -16.94 -10.50 -10.95
N ALA A 87 -17.43 -11.72 -10.75
CA ALA A 87 -18.23 -12.43 -11.75
C ALA A 87 -19.66 -11.87 -11.90
N THR A 88 -20.11 -11.06 -10.94
CA THR A 88 -21.44 -10.43 -10.95
C THR A 88 -21.44 -8.99 -11.48
N CYS A 89 -20.30 -8.52 -12.01
CA CYS A 89 -20.13 -7.19 -12.61
C CYS A 89 -20.14 -7.23 -14.14
#